data_AF-A0A841TU77-F1
#
_entry.id   AF-A0A841TU77-F1
#
_cell.length_a   1.000
_cell.length_b   1.000
_cell.length_c   1.000
_cell.angle_alpha   90.00
_cell.angle_beta   90.00
_cell.angle_gamma   90.00
#
_symmetry.space_group_name_H-M   'P 1'
#
loop_
_entity.id
_entity.type
_entity.pdbx_description
1 polymer ?
#
loop_
_entity_poly.entity_id
_entity_poly.type
_entity_poly.pdbx_seq_one_letter_code
_entity_poly.pdbx_strand_id
1 'polypeptide(L)'
;CRPRGALQLAAALLAVALAAAETTAAARLVARQAEEKPAVYQLADYLRAKAPEHAIVYTWEEERVLNYLDVPAEARPIFTYAYFVAETEADPNARILLTDSVLRGFRAQADIPDSRVKKLATFRSDSRLDPVYGTLTLYEWVR
;
A
#
# COMPACT_ATOMS: atom_id res chain seq x y z
N CYS A 1 37.39 -47.65 -4.79
CA CYS A 1 37.67 -46.29 -5.30
C CYS A 1 36.51 -45.83 -6.20
N ARG A 2 36.19 -44.52 -6.19
CA ARG A 2 35.40 -43.78 -7.22
C ARG A 2 33.86 -43.56 -7.10
N PRO A 3 33.19 -43.46 -5.93
CA PRO A 3 31.84 -42.87 -5.87
C PRO A 3 31.81 -41.34 -5.72
N ARG A 4 32.91 -40.72 -5.24
CA ARG A 4 32.97 -39.27 -4.95
C ARG A 4 32.79 -38.38 -6.18
N GLY A 5 33.34 -38.75 -7.33
CA GLY A 5 33.26 -37.93 -8.55
C GLY A 5 31.86 -37.90 -9.18
N ALA A 6 31.15 -39.03 -9.18
CA ALA A 6 29.77 -39.09 -9.67
C ALA A 6 28.82 -38.30 -8.74
N LEU A 7 29.03 -38.40 -7.42
CA LEU A 7 28.27 -37.63 -6.44
C LEU A 7 28.51 -36.12 -6.58
N GLN A 8 29.77 -35.70 -6.82
CA GLN A 8 30.13 -34.31 -7.06
C GLN A 8 29.53 -33.76 -8.36
N LEU A 9 29.52 -34.54 -9.44
CA LEU A 9 28.89 -34.16 -10.70
C LEU A 9 27.37 -34.03 -10.55
N ALA A 10 26.71 -34.97 -9.87
CA ALA A 10 25.29 -34.90 -9.59
C ALA A 10 24.93 -33.68 -8.72
N ALA A 11 25.73 -33.41 -7.69
CA ALA A 11 25.56 -32.23 -6.84
C ALA A 11 25.76 -30.92 -7.63
N ALA A 12 26.76 -30.86 -8.50
CA ALA A 12 27.00 -29.69 -9.35
C ALA A 12 25.84 -29.46 -10.33
N LEU A 13 25.33 -30.51 -10.98
CA LEU A 13 24.17 -30.42 -11.87
C LEU A 13 22.91 -29.98 -11.13
N LEU A 14 22.67 -30.49 -9.92
CA LEU A 14 21.54 -30.07 -9.09
C LEU A 14 21.68 -28.59 -8.69
N ALA A 15 22.88 -28.15 -8.29
CA ALA A 15 23.12 -26.76 -7.94
C ALA A 15 22.90 -25.81 -9.12
N VAL A 16 23.35 -26.20 -10.33
CA VAL A 16 23.10 -25.43 -11.56
C VAL A 16 21.62 -25.40 -11.90
N ALA A 17 20.91 -26.53 -11.79
CA ALA A 17 19.47 -26.59 -12.04
C ALA A 17 18.69 -25.71 -11.05
N LEU A 18 19.06 -25.73 -9.77
CA LEU A 18 18.47 -24.86 -8.74
C LEU A 18 18.74 -23.38 -9.04
N ALA A 19 19.99 -23.01 -9.34
CA ALA A 19 20.36 -21.64 -9.69
C ALA A 19 19.60 -21.14 -10.93
N ALA A 20 19.42 -21.99 -11.94
CA ALA A 20 18.65 -21.65 -13.13
C ALA A 20 17.15 -21.46 -12.83
N ALA A 21 16.57 -22.32 -11.98
CA ALA A 21 15.19 -22.20 -11.55
C ALA A 21 14.95 -20.91 -10.75
N GLU A 22 15.80 -20.61 -9.77
CA GLU A 22 15.77 -19.37 -8.98
C GLU A 22 15.93 -18.13 -9.86
N THR A 23 16.89 -18.15 -10.79
CA THR A 23 17.11 -17.03 -11.72
C THR A 23 15.88 -16.79 -12.60
N THR A 24 15.25 -17.85 -13.10
CA THR A 24 14.05 -17.74 -13.93
C THR A 24 12.86 -17.21 -13.11
N ALA A 25 12.71 -17.68 -11.86
CA ALA A 25 11.68 -17.19 -10.96
C ALA A 25 11.88 -15.70 -10.63
N ALA A 26 13.11 -15.30 -10.30
CA ALA A 26 13.49 -13.92 -10.05
C ALA A 26 13.25 -13.02 -11.27
N ALA A 27 13.68 -13.45 -12.47
CA ALA A 27 13.45 -12.71 -13.71
C ALA A 27 11.96 -12.48 -13.99
N ARG A 28 11.12 -13.49 -13.76
CA ARG A 28 9.65 -13.36 -13.87
C ARG A 28 9.07 -12.39 -12.85
N LEU A 29 9.60 -12.37 -11.62
CA LEU A 29 9.16 -11.46 -10.58
C LEU A 29 9.51 -10.00 -10.92
N VAL A 30 10.74 -9.75 -11.39
CA VAL A 30 11.19 -8.43 -11.86
C VAL A 30 10.35 -7.95 -13.05
N ALA A 31 10.07 -8.82 -14.01
CA ALA A 31 9.20 -8.48 -15.14
C ALA A 31 7.79 -8.07 -14.66
N ARG A 32 7.20 -8.81 -13.70
CA ARG A 32 5.91 -8.44 -13.10
C ARG A 32 5.98 -7.12 -12.36
N GLN A 33 7.04 -6.85 -11.61
CA GLN A 33 7.22 -5.59 -10.91
C GLN A 33 7.27 -4.38 -11.85
N ALA A 34 7.78 -4.56 -13.08
CA ALA A 34 7.77 -3.50 -14.08
C ALA A 34 6.37 -3.22 -14.65
N GLU A 35 5.50 -4.22 -14.69
CA GLU A 35 4.14 -4.11 -15.24
C GLU A 35 3.08 -3.74 -14.18
N GLU A 36 3.33 -4.12 -12.93
CA GLU A 36 2.35 -4.00 -11.85
C GLU A 36 2.42 -2.64 -11.16
N LYS A 37 1.33 -1.90 -11.23
CA LYS A 37 1.22 -0.59 -10.58
C LYS A 37 1.05 -0.77 -9.06
N PRO A 38 1.92 -0.19 -8.21
CA PRO A 38 1.78 -0.31 -6.76
C PRO A 38 0.44 0.23 -6.25
N ALA A 39 -0.09 -0.32 -5.16
CA ALA A 39 -1.38 0.09 -4.60
C ALA A 39 -1.48 1.61 -4.33
N VAL A 40 -0.40 2.23 -3.85
CA VAL A 40 -0.34 3.68 -3.60
C VAL A 40 -0.43 4.50 -4.90
N TYR A 41 0.14 3.98 -5.99
CA TYR A 41 0.04 4.64 -7.30
C TYR A 41 -1.37 4.50 -7.89
N GLN A 42 -2.06 3.38 -7.62
CA GLN A 42 -3.48 3.21 -7.97
C GLN A 42 -4.37 4.17 -7.15
N LEU A 43 -4.06 4.36 -5.87
CA LEU A 43 -4.70 5.38 -5.03
C LEU A 43 -4.50 6.78 -5.61
N ALA A 44 -3.28 7.12 -6.01
CA ALA A 44 -2.97 8.43 -6.60
C ALA A 44 -3.82 8.70 -7.87
N ASP A 45 -3.92 7.71 -8.76
CA ASP A 45 -4.80 7.79 -9.94
C ASP A 45 -6.27 7.98 -9.54
N TYR A 46 -6.73 7.23 -8.54
CA TYR A 46 -8.10 7.34 -8.04
C TYR A 46 -8.39 8.76 -7.52
N LEU A 47 -7.47 9.33 -6.74
CA LEU A 47 -7.59 10.69 -6.23
C LEU A 47 -7.57 11.71 -7.36
N ARG A 48 -6.71 11.58 -8.37
CA ARG A 48 -6.73 12.47 -9.55
C ARG A 48 -8.05 12.42 -10.31
N ALA A 49 -8.63 11.23 -10.43
CA ALA A 49 -9.86 11.05 -11.21
C ALA A 49 -11.14 11.43 -10.43
N LYS A 50 -11.13 11.31 -9.09
CA LYS A 50 -12.35 11.35 -8.29
C LYS A 50 -12.30 12.21 -7.04
N ALA A 51 -11.14 12.73 -6.64
CA ALA A 51 -11.07 13.61 -5.48
C ALA A 51 -11.80 14.92 -5.79
N PRO A 52 -12.65 15.40 -4.87
CA PRO A 52 -13.21 16.74 -4.96
C PRO A 52 -12.13 17.80 -4.74
N GLU A 53 -12.43 19.03 -5.15
CA GLU A 53 -11.51 20.18 -5.13
C GLU A 53 -11.00 20.55 -3.72
N HIS A 54 -11.74 20.18 -2.66
CA HIS A 54 -11.36 20.41 -1.26
C HIS A 54 -11.36 19.10 -0.46
N ALA A 55 -10.41 18.21 -0.81
CA ALA A 55 -10.24 16.90 -0.18
C ALA A 55 -8.94 16.81 0.62
N ILE A 56 -9.00 16.27 1.83
CA ILE A 56 -7.84 15.97 2.67
C ILE A 56 -7.74 14.45 2.83
N VAL A 57 -6.57 13.89 2.51
CA VAL A 57 -6.26 12.46 2.66
C VAL A 57 -5.32 12.28 3.83
N TYR A 58 -5.85 11.73 4.91
CA TYR A 58 -5.07 11.35 6.06
C TYR A 58 -4.46 9.98 5.84
N THR A 59 -3.13 9.91 5.93
CA THR A 59 -2.35 8.70 5.68
C THR A 59 -1.08 8.68 6.53
N TRP A 60 -0.27 7.61 6.47
CA TRP A 60 1.04 7.56 7.14
C TRP A 60 2.15 7.63 6.09
N GLU A 61 2.63 6.47 5.62
CA GLU A 61 3.79 6.38 4.73
C GLU A 61 3.46 6.79 3.28
N GLU A 62 2.18 6.72 2.90
CA GLU A 62 1.73 7.03 1.55
C GLU A 62 1.81 8.53 1.22
N GLU A 63 1.89 9.40 2.24
CA GLU A 63 1.93 10.87 2.09
C GLU A 63 3.06 11.29 1.17
N ARG A 64 4.26 10.73 1.37
CA ARG A 64 5.45 11.05 0.57
C ARG A 64 5.25 10.76 -0.92
N VAL A 65 4.58 9.66 -1.22
CA VAL A 65 4.31 9.24 -2.61
C VAL A 65 3.23 10.11 -3.21
N LEU A 66 2.14 10.37 -2.48
CA LEU A 66 1.05 11.21 -2.95
C LEU A 66 1.52 12.65 -3.23
N ASN A 67 2.35 13.21 -2.35
CA ASN A 67 2.93 14.54 -2.52
C ASN A 67 3.93 14.59 -3.68
N TYR A 68 4.76 13.56 -3.86
CA TYR A 68 5.63 13.45 -5.04
C TYR A 68 4.83 13.39 -6.35
N LEU A 69 3.69 12.70 -6.32
CA LEU A 69 2.81 12.54 -7.47
C LEU A 69 1.89 13.74 -7.72
N ASP A 70 1.94 14.79 -6.90
CA ASP A 70 1.15 16.01 -7.06
C ASP A 70 -0.35 15.71 -7.29
N VAL A 71 -0.93 14.94 -6.37
CA VAL A 71 -2.37 14.61 -6.42
C VAL A 71 -3.20 15.83 -5.98
N PRO A 72 -4.42 16.03 -6.52
CA PRO A 72 -5.23 17.22 -6.23
C PRO A 72 -5.80 17.27 -4.80
N ALA A 73 -5.68 16.17 -4.04
CA ALA A 73 -6.11 16.10 -2.66
C ALA A 73 -4.91 16.35 -1.74
N GLU A 74 -5.09 17.10 -0.67
CA GLU A 74 -4.02 17.38 0.28
C GLU A 74 -3.71 16.12 1.11
N ALA A 75 -2.52 15.55 0.97
CA ALA A 75 -2.09 14.41 1.77
C ALA A 75 -1.44 14.89 3.08
N ARG A 76 -1.98 14.44 4.22
CA ARG A 76 -1.49 14.83 5.55
C ARG A 76 -1.17 13.60 6.42
N PRO A 77 -0.06 13.61 7.17
CA PRO A 77 0.19 12.62 8.20
C PRO A 77 -0.66 12.90 9.44
N ILE A 78 -1.25 11.85 10.03
CA ILE A 78 -1.94 11.98 11.32
C ILE A 78 -1.86 10.70 12.16
N PHE A 79 -1.56 10.87 13.45
CA PHE A 79 -1.27 9.74 14.34
C PHE A 79 -2.24 9.60 15.50
N THR A 80 -2.93 10.66 15.90
CA THR A 80 -3.83 10.65 17.06
C THR A 80 -5.26 10.99 16.67
N TYR A 81 -6.21 10.21 17.20
CA TYR A 81 -7.62 10.40 16.89
C TYR A 81 -8.17 11.74 17.42
N ALA A 82 -7.75 12.17 18.61
CA ALA A 82 -8.21 13.43 19.19
C ALA A 82 -7.80 14.65 18.36
N TYR A 83 -6.59 14.64 17.80
CA TYR A 83 -6.12 15.72 16.93
C TYR A 83 -6.87 15.70 15.59
N PHE A 84 -7.11 14.51 15.04
CA PHE A 84 -7.92 14.34 13.84
C PHE A 84 -9.32 14.94 14.00
N VAL A 85 -10.01 14.63 15.11
CA VAL A 85 -11.34 15.20 15.36
C VAL A 85 -11.28 16.73 15.37
N ALA A 86 -10.34 17.32 16.11
CA ALA A 86 -10.17 18.77 16.17
C ALA A 86 -9.90 19.41 14.79
N GLU A 87 -9.05 18.80 13.95
CA GLU A 87 -8.83 19.28 12.58
C GLU A 87 -10.08 19.17 11.71
N THR A 88 -10.80 18.05 11.79
CA THR A 88 -12.03 17.87 10.99
C THR A 88 -13.15 18.81 11.42
N GLU A 89 -13.18 19.26 12.67
CA GLU A 89 -14.11 20.27 13.16
C GLU A 89 -13.71 21.69 12.74
N ALA A 90 -12.41 21.96 12.63
CA ALA A 90 -11.89 23.25 12.18
C ALA A 90 -12.16 23.52 10.70
N ASP A 91 -12.23 22.48 9.85
CA ASP A 91 -12.61 22.59 8.44
C ASP A 91 -13.84 21.72 8.10
N PRO A 92 -15.05 22.22 8.40
CA PRO A 92 -16.29 21.47 8.16
C PRO A 92 -16.67 21.35 6.68
N ASN A 93 -15.96 22.03 5.78
CA ASN A 93 -16.23 21.96 4.33
C ASN A 93 -15.31 20.96 3.63
N ALA A 94 -14.18 20.59 4.25
CA ALA A 94 -13.28 19.57 3.72
C ALA A 94 -13.95 18.19 3.66
N ARG A 95 -13.73 17.52 2.52
CA ARG A 95 -14.02 16.10 2.33
C ARG A 95 -12.86 15.29 2.91
N ILE A 96 -13.15 14.54 3.96
CA ILE A 96 -12.12 13.85 4.75
C ILE A 96 -12.00 12.40 4.29
N LEU A 97 -10.81 12.03 3.82
CA LEU A 97 -10.47 10.68 3.39
C LEU A 97 -9.42 10.06 4.32
N LEU A 98 -9.51 8.76 4.55
CA LEU A 98 -8.68 8.00 5.48
C LEU A 98 -8.17 6.73 4.81
N THR A 99 -6.88 6.44 4.95
CA THR A 99 -6.37 5.10 4.61
C THR A 99 -6.62 4.11 5.73
N ASP A 100 -6.67 2.82 5.39
CA ASP A 100 -6.91 1.73 6.34
C ASP A 100 -5.91 1.74 7.51
N SER A 101 -4.64 2.10 7.25
CA SER A 101 -3.62 2.25 8.28
C SER A 101 -3.99 3.27 9.35
N VAL A 102 -4.47 4.45 8.93
CA VAL A 102 -4.93 5.50 9.85
C VAL A 102 -6.19 5.04 10.61
N LEU A 103 -7.17 4.47 9.91
CA LEU A 103 -8.42 4.02 10.53
C LEU A 103 -8.16 2.94 11.60
N ARG A 104 -7.29 1.97 11.32
CA ARG A 104 -6.87 0.97 12.31
C ARG A 104 -6.17 1.62 13.49
N GLY A 105 -5.27 2.58 13.24
CA GLY A 105 -4.59 3.35 14.28
C GLY A 105 -5.56 4.12 15.19
N PHE A 106 -6.63 4.68 14.62
CA PHE A 106 -7.65 5.39 15.39
C PHE A 106 -8.57 4.44 16.17
N ARG A 107 -8.96 3.30 15.59
CA ARG A 107 -9.75 2.27 16.28
C ARG A 107 -9.02 1.63 17.46
N ALA A 108 -7.68 1.66 17.46
CA ALA A 108 -6.90 1.26 18.62
C ALA A 108 -6.93 2.28 19.77
N GLN A 109 -7.32 3.54 19.48
CA GLN A 109 -7.34 4.65 20.45
C GLN A 109 -8.75 4.96 20.97
N ALA A 110 -9.76 4.75 20.15
CA ALA A 110 -11.15 5.06 20.46
C ALA A 110 -12.11 4.08 19.78
N ASP A 111 -13.31 3.94 20.35
CA ASP A 111 -14.39 3.18 19.74
C ASP A 111 -15.06 4.02 18.64
N ILE A 112 -14.72 3.70 17.39
CA ILE A 112 -15.19 4.43 16.21
C ILE A 112 -16.28 3.59 15.54
N PRO A 113 -17.55 4.04 15.56
CA PRO A 113 -18.63 3.26 14.97
C PRO A 113 -18.49 3.22 13.44
N ASP A 114 -18.90 2.10 12.85
CA ASP A 114 -18.86 1.91 11.39
C ASP A 114 -19.70 2.95 10.63
N SER A 115 -20.69 3.57 11.28
CA SER A 115 -21.48 4.67 10.70
C SER A 115 -20.66 5.93 10.37
N ARG A 116 -19.49 6.11 10.99
CA ARG A 116 -18.58 7.24 10.75
C ARG A 116 -17.63 7.00 9.58
N VAL A 117 -17.63 5.81 8.99
CA VAL A 117 -16.69 5.45 7.93
C VAL A 117 -17.37 4.78 6.76
N LYS A 118 -17.20 5.36 5.57
CA LYS A 118 -17.70 4.80 4.32
C LYS A 118 -16.54 4.33 3.47
N LYS A 119 -16.48 3.02 3.20
CA LYS A 119 -15.48 2.47 2.27
C LYS A 119 -15.70 2.98 0.85
N LEU A 120 -14.65 3.53 0.23
CA LEU A 120 -14.69 4.04 -1.15
C LEU A 120 -14.09 3.04 -2.15
N ALA A 121 -12.88 2.56 -1.89
CA ALA A 121 -12.14 1.70 -2.80
C ALA A 121 -11.09 0.87 -2.07
N THR A 122 -10.69 -0.26 -2.67
CA THR A 122 -9.53 -1.05 -2.25
C THR A 122 -8.59 -1.22 -3.44
N PHE A 123 -7.32 -0.96 -3.22
CA PHE A 123 -6.22 -1.09 -4.18
C PHE A 123 -5.33 -2.25 -3.75
N ARG A 124 -4.82 -3.00 -4.72
CA ARG A 124 -4.01 -4.19 -4.45
C ARG A 124 -2.83 -4.26 -5.41
N SER A 125 -1.68 -4.62 -4.87
CA SER A 125 -0.48 -5.07 -5.59
C SER A 125 -0.06 -6.44 -5.06
N ASP A 126 0.70 -7.19 -5.85
CA ASP A 126 1.22 -8.50 -5.49
C ASP A 126 2.03 -8.42 -4.19
N SER A 127 1.60 -9.16 -3.18
CA SER A 127 2.19 -9.14 -1.84
C SER A 127 3.63 -9.66 -1.81
N ARG A 128 4.11 -10.31 -2.88
CA ARG A 128 5.52 -10.69 -3.03
C ARG A 128 6.40 -9.51 -3.41
N LEU A 129 5.81 -8.48 -4.02
CA LEU A 129 6.47 -7.24 -4.41
C LEU A 129 6.27 -6.15 -3.36
N ASP A 130 5.09 -6.12 -2.75
CA ASP A 130 4.71 -5.16 -1.72
C ASP A 130 4.07 -5.85 -0.52
N PRO A 131 4.86 -6.48 0.37
CA PRO A 131 4.35 -7.31 1.46
C PRO A 131 3.63 -6.52 2.55
N VAL A 132 3.94 -5.23 2.71
CA VAL A 132 3.40 -4.38 3.79
C VAL A 132 2.28 -3.47 3.27
N TYR A 133 2.43 -2.91 2.06
CA TYR A 133 1.47 -1.96 1.47
C TYR A 133 0.71 -2.54 0.27
N GLY A 134 0.85 -3.85 0.01
CA GLY A 134 0.21 -4.54 -1.10
C GLY A 134 -1.32 -4.53 -1.07
N THR A 135 -1.95 -4.05 0.01
CA THR A 135 -3.37 -3.76 0.04
C THR A 135 -3.63 -2.46 0.77
N LEU A 136 -4.27 -1.52 0.08
CA LEU A 136 -4.67 -0.22 0.63
C LEU A 136 -6.18 -0.07 0.46
N THR A 137 -6.89 0.26 1.53
CA THR A 137 -8.31 0.63 1.45
C THR A 137 -8.47 2.10 1.80
N LEU A 138 -9.23 2.81 0.97
CA LEU A 138 -9.59 4.20 1.16
C LEU A 138 -11.02 4.29 1.71
N TYR A 139 -11.18 5.07 2.76
CA TYR A 139 -12.45 5.37 3.40
C TYR A 139 -12.71 6.87 3.35
N GLU A 140 -13.98 7.22 3.41
CA GLU A 140 -14.48 8.57 3.64
C GLU A 140 -14.99 8.65 5.08
N TRP A 141 -14.64 9.73 5.77
CA TRP A 141 -15.18 10.03 7.09
C TRP A 141 -16.55 10.71 6.96
N VAL A 142 -17.55 10.11 7.59
CA VAL A 142 -18.93 10.60 7.59
C VAL A 142 -19.15 11.39 8.88
N ARG A 143 -19.46 12.68 8.72
CA ARG A 143 -19.79 13.58 9.82
C ARG A 143 -21.22 13.40 10.32
#